data_AF-A0A7W0UDC4-F1
#
_entry.id   AF-A0A7W0UDC4-F1
#
_cell.length_a   1.000
_cell.length_b   1.000
_cell.length_c   1.000
_cell.angle_alpha   90.00
_cell.angle_beta   90.00
_cell.angle_gamma   90.00
#
_symmetry.space_group_name_H-M   'P 1'
#
loop_
_entity.id
_entity.type
_entity.pdbx_description
1 polymer ?
#
loop_
_entity_poly.entity_id
_entity_poly.type
_entity_poly.pdbx_seq_one_letter_code
_entity_poly.pdbx_strand_id
1 'polypeptide(L)'
;GLVDEIDLVVAGGIRNGGDVAKCLALGAKAVAIGHSALMALNCNKEIPGVTDYEGTVGVPAGRCYHCHTGRCPVGITTQDPELRKRLIVEEAAERVYNFLHTLTLEVQLLARACGKTNVHSLEPEDLAALTVEAAAMAKVPLAGTSWIPGVSEERTLAKIERMLEKHLEYPVDYLPVPVREGV
;
A
#
# COMPACT_ATOMS: atom_id res chain seq x y z
N GLY A 1 -20.28 -3.62 8.53
CA GLY A 1 -19.19 -4.61 8.38
C GLY A 1 -18.34 -4.62 9.64
N LEU A 2 -17.29 -5.43 9.71
CA LEU A 2 -16.43 -5.61 10.91
C LEU A 2 -15.27 -4.58 11.00
N VAL A 3 -15.40 -3.43 10.33
CA VAL A 3 -14.28 -2.47 10.17
C VAL A 3 -13.80 -1.89 11.52
N ASP A 4 -14.70 -1.78 12.50
CA ASP A 4 -14.39 -1.28 13.84
C ASP A 4 -13.94 -2.39 14.81
N GLU A 5 -14.01 -3.66 14.39
CA GLU A 5 -13.70 -4.83 15.22
C GLU A 5 -12.34 -5.46 14.87
N ILE A 6 -11.83 -5.22 13.66
CA ILE A 6 -10.62 -5.86 13.13
C ILE A 6 -9.71 -4.83 12.47
N ASP A 7 -8.46 -4.76 12.93
CA ASP A 7 -7.41 -3.99 12.26
C ASP A 7 -6.74 -4.82 11.16
N LEU A 8 -6.64 -4.25 9.95
CA LEU A 8 -5.90 -4.85 8.84
C LEU A 8 -4.46 -4.32 8.80
N VAL A 9 -3.48 -5.23 8.84
CA VAL A 9 -2.05 -4.89 8.67
C VAL A 9 -1.53 -5.51 7.38
N VAL A 10 -1.03 -4.67 6.47
CA VAL A 10 -0.48 -5.13 5.18
C VAL A 10 1.04 -5.31 5.29
N ALA A 11 1.54 -6.46 4.83
CA ALA A 11 2.96 -6.77 4.79
C ALA A 11 3.41 -7.09 3.35
N GLY A 12 4.64 -6.69 3.00
CA GLY A 12 5.28 -7.02 1.73
C GLY A 12 5.34 -5.84 0.76
N GLY A 13 6.50 -5.67 0.11
CA GLY A 13 6.68 -4.67 -0.95
C GLY A 13 6.76 -3.20 -0.51
N ILE A 14 6.62 -2.88 0.78
CA ILE A 14 6.65 -1.51 1.31
C ILE A 14 8.07 -0.94 1.30
N ARG A 15 8.32 0.10 0.51
CA ARG A 15 9.67 0.67 0.33
C ARG A 15 9.75 2.18 0.54
N ASN A 16 8.64 2.89 0.38
CA ASN A 16 8.54 4.34 0.49
C ASN A 16 7.15 4.74 1.01
N GLY A 17 6.98 6.02 1.32
CA GLY A 17 5.71 6.56 1.82
C GLY A 17 4.57 6.48 0.80
N GLY A 18 4.87 6.44 -0.50
CA GLY A 18 3.86 6.17 -1.52
C GLY A 18 3.25 4.78 -1.40
N ASP A 19 4.05 3.75 -1.12
CA ASP A 19 3.55 2.40 -0.86
C ASP A 19 2.67 2.37 0.40
N VAL A 20 3.09 3.06 1.47
CA VAL A 20 2.31 3.16 2.71
C VAL A 20 0.98 3.89 2.48
N ALA A 21 0.99 5.04 1.82
CA ALA A 21 -0.20 5.83 1.54
C ALA A 21 -1.23 5.03 0.72
N LYS A 22 -0.79 4.26 -0.27
CA LYS A 22 -1.67 3.35 -1.03
C LYS A 22 -2.31 2.29 -0.13
N CYS A 23 -1.53 1.64 0.74
CA CYS A 23 -2.08 0.65 1.65
C CYS A 23 -3.12 1.25 2.60
N LEU A 24 -2.84 2.42 3.18
CA LEU A 24 -3.79 3.12 4.05
C LEU A 24 -5.06 3.52 3.30
N ALA A 25 -4.91 4.11 2.10
CA ALA A 25 -6.03 4.48 1.23
C ALA A 25 -6.91 3.28 0.86
N LEU A 26 -6.33 2.10 0.64
CA LEU A 26 -7.05 0.86 0.35
C LEU A 26 -7.63 0.17 1.60
N GLY A 27 -7.55 0.81 2.77
CA GLY A 27 -8.20 0.35 4.00
C GLY A 27 -7.30 -0.37 5.00
N ALA A 28 -5.98 -0.39 4.82
CA ALA A 28 -5.08 -0.90 5.84
C ALA A 28 -5.02 0.05 7.05
N LYS A 29 -4.98 -0.51 8.26
CA LYS A 29 -4.72 0.26 9.48
C LYS A 29 -3.23 0.56 9.65
N ALA A 30 -2.39 -0.39 9.29
CA ALA A 30 -0.95 -0.27 9.40
C ALA A 30 -0.24 -1.08 8.32
N VAL A 31 1.07 -0.85 8.22
CA VAL A 31 1.96 -1.60 7.32
C VAL A 31 3.09 -2.24 8.12
N ALA A 32 3.50 -3.43 7.72
CA ALA A 32 4.68 -4.10 8.25
C ALA A 32 5.83 -4.00 7.24
N ILE A 33 7.00 -3.61 7.74
CA ILE A 33 8.20 -3.39 6.93
C ILE A 33 9.23 -4.47 7.27
N GLY A 34 9.76 -5.14 6.24
CA GLY A 34 10.78 -6.18 6.38
C GLY A 34 12.02 -5.84 5.56
N HIS A 35 12.02 -6.23 4.29
CA HIS A 35 13.21 -6.14 3.43
C HIS A 35 13.79 -4.72 3.32
N SER A 36 12.97 -3.69 3.18
CA SER A 36 13.45 -2.31 3.08
C SER A 36 14.08 -1.79 4.37
N ALA A 37 13.62 -2.24 5.55
CA ALA A 37 14.31 -1.99 6.81
C ALA A 37 15.67 -2.70 6.86
N LEU A 38 15.78 -3.92 6.32
CA LEU A 38 17.07 -4.60 6.20
C LEU A 38 18.03 -3.87 5.25
N MET A 39 17.53 -3.30 4.15
CA MET A 39 18.32 -2.46 3.25
C MET A 39 18.86 -1.22 3.99
N ALA A 40 18.04 -0.55 4.78
CA ALA A 40 18.47 0.57 5.62
C ALA A 40 19.53 0.14 6.65
N LEU A 41 19.43 -1.08 7.20
CA LEU A 41 20.42 -1.60 8.15
C LEU A 41 21.81 -1.78 7.54
N ASN A 42 21.91 -2.29 6.31
CA ASN A 42 23.12 -2.43 5.45
C ASN A 42 22.96 -3.58 4.42
N CYS A 43 21.80 -4.23 4.28
CA CYS A 43 21.65 -5.35 3.35
C CYS A 43 22.15 -4.95 1.95
N ASN A 44 23.01 -5.77 1.36
CA ASN A 44 23.64 -5.53 0.06
C ASN A 44 24.57 -4.31 -0.03
N LYS A 45 24.88 -3.60 1.06
CA LYS A 45 25.83 -2.49 1.09
C LYS A 45 27.27 -3.02 1.09
N GLU A 46 28.10 -2.47 0.21
CA GLU A 46 29.55 -2.61 0.27
C GLU A 46 30.11 -1.62 1.31
N ILE A 47 30.88 -2.15 2.27
CA ILE A 47 31.54 -1.37 3.31
C ILE A 47 33.04 -1.67 3.18
N PRO A 48 33.83 -0.72 2.64
CA PRO A 48 35.26 -0.91 2.41
C PRO A 48 35.99 -1.40 3.65
N GLY A 49 36.78 -2.47 3.50
CA GLY A 49 37.55 -3.06 4.60
C GLY A 49 36.73 -3.87 5.61
N VAL A 50 35.40 -3.94 5.48
CA VAL A 50 34.52 -4.68 6.39
C VAL A 50 33.83 -5.84 5.68
N THR A 51 33.24 -5.57 4.51
CA THR A 51 32.48 -6.56 3.76
C THR A 51 33.32 -7.18 2.66
N ASP A 52 33.28 -8.50 2.56
CA ASP A 52 33.83 -9.27 1.45
C ASP A 52 32.72 -10.15 0.86
N TYR A 53 31.95 -9.63 -0.09
CA TYR A 53 30.84 -10.37 -0.67
C TYR A 53 31.31 -11.48 -1.61
N GLU A 54 32.31 -11.23 -2.45
CA GLU A 54 32.81 -12.21 -3.41
C GLU A 54 33.50 -13.38 -2.71
N GLY A 55 34.33 -13.12 -1.69
CA GLY A 55 34.97 -14.18 -0.92
C GLY A 55 34.03 -14.91 0.04
N THR A 56 33.02 -14.23 0.59
CA THR A 56 32.09 -14.87 1.55
C THR A 56 30.97 -15.66 0.87
N VAL A 57 30.37 -15.12 -0.20
CA VAL A 57 29.17 -15.68 -0.84
C VAL A 57 29.26 -15.79 -2.37
N GLY A 58 30.39 -15.43 -3.00
CA GLY A 58 30.63 -15.66 -4.44
C GLY A 58 29.87 -14.72 -5.38
N VAL A 59 29.31 -13.62 -4.88
CA VAL A 59 28.59 -12.61 -5.68
C VAL A 59 29.00 -11.22 -5.24
N PRO A 60 28.92 -10.18 -6.09
CA PRO A 60 29.20 -8.81 -5.65
C PRO A 60 28.13 -8.27 -4.70
N ALA A 61 28.47 -7.20 -3.98
CA ALA A 61 27.49 -6.40 -3.24
C ALA A 61 26.37 -5.90 -4.19
N GLY A 62 25.16 -5.69 -3.65
CA GLY A 62 23.98 -5.37 -4.48
C GLY A 62 23.27 -6.58 -5.10
N ARG A 63 23.88 -7.78 -5.12
CA ARG A 63 23.32 -8.99 -5.74
C ARG A 63 23.24 -10.20 -4.82
N CYS A 64 23.33 -10.00 -3.51
CA CYS A 64 23.28 -11.07 -2.53
C CYS A 64 21.85 -11.43 -2.14
N TYR A 65 21.51 -12.72 -2.30
CA TYR A 65 20.25 -13.35 -1.85
C TYR A 65 20.51 -14.64 -1.03
N HIS A 66 21.69 -14.74 -0.42
CA HIS A 66 22.19 -15.94 0.24
C HIS A 66 21.89 -15.99 1.75
N CYS A 67 20.85 -15.29 2.23
CA CYS A 67 20.53 -15.22 3.67
C CYS A 67 20.39 -16.59 4.34
N HIS A 68 19.85 -17.58 3.61
CA HIS A 68 19.67 -18.96 4.07
C HIS A 68 20.98 -19.69 4.40
N THR A 69 22.12 -19.21 3.90
CA THR A 69 23.44 -19.80 4.18
C THR A 69 23.98 -19.44 5.56
N GLY A 70 23.40 -18.41 6.21
CA GLY A 70 23.94 -17.86 7.46
C GLY A 70 25.28 -17.15 7.30
N ARG A 71 25.75 -16.86 6.08
CA ARG A 71 27.05 -16.22 5.80
C ARG A 71 26.92 -14.75 5.37
N CYS A 72 25.97 -14.02 5.95
CA CYS A 72 25.70 -12.63 5.60
C CYS A 72 26.96 -11.74 5.72
N PRO A 73 27.47 -11.15 4.63
CA PRO A 73 28.73 -10.39 4.68
C PRO A 73 28.65 -9.11 5.52
N VAL A 74 27.45 -8.57 5.73
CA VAL A 74 27.17 -7.36 6.54
C VAL A 74 26.67 -7.67 7.95
N GLY A 75 26.63 -8.94 8.36
CA GLY A 75 26.33 -9.31 9.74
C GLY A 75 24.84 -9.29 10.15
N ILE A 76 23.90 -9.15 9.21
CA ILE A 76 22.46 -9.07 9.51
C ILE A 76 21.86 -10.47 9.71
N THR A 77 21.97 -11.35 8.69
CA THR A 77 21.35 -12.69 8.68
C THR A 77 22.40 -13.78 8.91
N THR A 78 23.06 -13.73 10.06
CA THR A 78 24.10 -14.69 10.45
C THR A 78 24.14 -14.92 11.95
N GLN A 79 24.55 -16.12 12.35
CA GLN A 79 24.82 -16.46 13.75
C GLN A 79 26.34 -16.56 14.04
N ASP A 80 27.18 -16.45 13.00
CA ASP A 80 28.63 -16.46 13.12
C ASP A 80 29.09 -15.24 13.94
N PRO A 81 29.81 -15.44 15.08
CA PRO A 81 30.28 -14.34 15.91
C PRO A 81 31.16 -13.33 15.17
N GLU A 82 31.99 -13.75 14.21
CA GLU A 82 32.87 -12.85 13.46
C GLU A 82 32.10 -12.03 12.42
N LEU A 83 31.10 -12.64 11.77
CA LEU A 83 30.25 -11.90 10.83
C LEU A 83 29.32 -10.92 11.55
N ARG A 84 28.78 -11.28 12.72
CA ARG A 84 27.91 -10.39 13.51
C ARG A 84 28.59 -9.09 13.93
N LYS A 85 29.90 -9.12 14.22
CA LYS A 85 30.69 -7.91 14.56
C LYS A 85 30.69 -6.84 13.46
N ARG A 86 30.39 -7.23 12.21
CA ARG A 86 30.36 -6.30 11.05
C ARG A 86 29.17 -5.36 11.07
N LEU A 87 28.12 -5.65 11.84
CA LEU A 87 26.97 -4.78 12.00
C LEU A 87 27.21 -3.82 13.18
N ILE A 88 27.63 -2.59 12.88
CA ILE A 88 27.71 -1.52 13.87
C ILE A 88 26.29 -1.00 14.15
N VAL A 89 25.77 -1.31 15.34
CA VAL A 89 24.35 -1.14 15.69
C VAL A 89 23.95 0.33 15.70
N GLU A 90 24.78 1.20 16.26
CA GLU A 90 24.50 2.62 16.41
C GLU A 90 24.33 3.29 15.04
N GLU A 91 25.26 3.07 14.12
CA GLU A 91 25.17 3.62 12.77
C GLU A 91 24.01 3.01 11.96
N ALA A 92 23.74 1.72 12.15
CA ALA A 92 22.64 1.05 11.48
C ALA A 92 21.28 1.57 11.97
N ALA A 93 21.15 1.83 13.27
CA ALA A 93 19.97 2.42 13.87
C ALA A 93 19.71 3.83 13.34
N GLU A 94 20.74 4.66 13.19
CA GLU A 94 20.61 6.00 12.61
C GLU A 94 20.09 5.94 11.16
N ARG A 95 20.59 5.00 10.34
CA ARG A 95 20.09 4.80 8.97
C ARG A 95 18.63 4.33 8.94
N VAL A 96 18.26 3.39 9.81
CA VAL A 96 16.86 2.95 9.95
C VAL A 96 15.96 4.09 10.41
N TYR A 97 16.42 4.91 11.35
CA TYR A 97 15.71 6.11 11.79
C TYR A 97 15.46 7.07 10.61
N ASN A 98 16.51 7.40 9.85
CA ASN A 98 16.40 8.30 8.70
C ASN A 98 15.43 7.75 7.64
N PHE A 99 15.46 6.44 7.39
CA PHE A 99 14.54 5.76 6.49
C PHE A 99 13.08 5.86 6.97
N LEU A 100 12.79 5.50 8.22
CA LEU A 100 11.43 5.57 8.79
C LEU A 100 10.92 7.01 8.89
N HIS A 101 11.80 7.96 9.21
CA HIS A 101 11.47 9.37 9.24
C HIS A 101 11.09 9.89 7.85
N THR A 102 11.86 9.52 6.82
CA THR A 102 11.58 9.88 5.42
C THR A 102 10.24 9.30 4.95
N LEU A 103 9.99 8.02 5.22
CA LEU A 103 8.70 7.35 4.98
C LEU A 103 7.52 8.12 5.59
N THR A 104 7.69 8.54 6.84
CA THR A 104 6.66 9.30 7.57
C THR A 104 6.39 10.64 6.90
N LEU A 105 7.44 11.38 6.53
CA LEU A 105 7.32 12.65 5.83
C LEU A 105 6.64 12.50 4.47
N GLU A 106 6.98 11.47 3.70
CA GLU A 106 6.36 11.19 2.39
C GLU A 106 4.87 10.88 2.51
N VAL A 107 4.45 10.04 3.48
CA VAL A 107 3.03 9.75 3.71
C VAL A 107 2.28 11.02 4.12
N GLN A 108 2.86 11.81 5.02
CA GLN A 108 2.26 13.08 5.46
C GLN A 108 2.11 14.05 4.29
N LEU A 109 3.11 14.12 3.41
CA LEU A 109 3.06 14.96 2.21
C LEU A 109 1.91 14.54 1.29
N LEU A 110 1.74 13.24 1.05
CA LEU A 110 0.66 12.72 0.21
C LEU A 110 -0.72 12.97 0.83
N ALA A 111 -0.89 12.72 2.13
CA ALA A 111 -2.15 13.03 2.82
C ALA A 111 -2.51 14.52 2.71
N ARG A 112 -1.54 15.41 2.89
CA ARG A 112 -1.75 16.86 2.75
C ARG A 112 -2.07 17.26 1.32
N ALA A 113 -1.42 16.64 0.33
CA ALA A 113 -1.72 16.89 -1.08
C ALA A 113 -3.16 16.51 -1.45
N CYS A 114 -3.72 15.49 -0.80
CA CYS A 114 -5.12 15.08 -0.91
C CYS A 114 -6.07 15.89 0.01
N GLY A 115 -5.58 16.94 0.68
CA GLY A 115 -6.40 17.78 1.57
C GLY A 115 -6.78 17.11 2.89
N LYS A 116 -6.10 16.02 3.28
CA LYS A 116 -6.35 15.27 4.52
C LYS A 116 -5.42 15.74 5.63
N THR A 117 -5.93 15.82 6.85
CA THR A 117 -5.15 16.20 8.06
C THR A 117 -4.59 14.99 8.80
N ASN A 118 -5.12 13.79 8.53
CA ASN A 118 -4.69 12.52 9.09
C ASN A 118 -4.45 11.53 7.96
N VAL A 119 -3.37 10.75 8.06
CA VAL A 119 -2.97 9.73 7.09
C VAL A 119 -3.98 8.59 6.99
N HIS A 120 -4.73 8.33 8.06
CA HIS A 120 -5.84 7.36 8.06
C HIS A 120 -7.12 7.90 7.44
N SER A 121 -7.14 9.15 6.99
CA SER A 121 -8.26 9.72 6.22
C SER A 121 -8.03 9.63 4.70
N LEU A 122 -6.92 9.01 4.27
CA LEU A 122 -6.72 8.63 2.88
C LEU A 122 -7.75 7.57 2.48
N GLU A 123 -8.33 7.72 1.31
CA GLU A 123 -9.39 6.84 0.79
C GLU A 123 -9.06 6.38 -0.64
N PRO A 124 -9.73 5.33 -1.17
CA PRO A 124 -9.47 4.86 -2.53
C PRO A 124 -9.67 5.94 -3.61
N GLU A 125 -10.50 6.94 -3.35
CA GLU A 125 -10.75 8.10 -4.22
C GLU A 125 -9.54 9.02 -4.36
N ASP A 126 -8.59 8.97 -3.42
CA ASP A 126 -7.33 9.72 -3.47
C ASP A 126 -6.31 9.05 -4.41
N LEU A 127 -6.62 7.88 -4.96
CA LEU A 127 -5.76 7.10 -5.84
C LEU A 127 -6.25 7.11 -7.30
N ALA A 128 -5.29 7.02 -8.21
CA ALA A 128 -5.53 6.68 -9.61
C ALA A 128 -4.56 5.58 -10.05
N ALA A 129 -5.08 4.56 -10.72
CA ALA A 129 -4.30 3.48 -11.28
C ALA A 129 -3.67 3.87 -12.62
N LEU A 130 -2.43 3.44 -12.86
CA LEU A 130 -1.73 3.69 -14.13
C LEU A 130 -1.99 2.61 -15.19
N THR A 131 -2.54 1.46 -14.79
CA THR A 131 -2.87 0.36 -15.70
C THR A 131 -4.29 -0.13 -15.46
N VAL A 132 -4.88 -0.75 -16.48
CA VAL A 132 -6.26 -1.27 -16.44
C VAL A 132 -6.38 -2.40 -15.42
N GLU A 133 -5.36 -3.24 -15.31
CA GLU A 133 -5.31 -4.36 -14.36
C GLU A 133 -5.30 -3.85 -12.92
N ALA A 134 -4.47 -2.83 -12.62
CA ALA A 134 -4.43 -2.23 -11.30
C ALA A 134 -5.77 -1.55 -10.96
N ALA A 135 -6.38 -0.86 -11.92
CA ALA A 135 -7.70 -0.24 -11.76
C ALA A 135 -8.77 -1.29 -11.43
N ALA A 136 -8.80 -2.40 -12.17
CA ALA A 136 -9.74 -3.50 -11.97
C ALA A 136 -9.54 -4.20 -10.62
N MET A 137 -8.29 -4.49 -10.24
CA MET A 137 -7.97 -5.23 -9.01
C MET A 137 -8.19 -4.39 -7.75
N ALA A 138 -7.75 -3.12 -7.76
CA ALA A 138 -7.86 -2.24 -6.61
C ALA A 138 -9.20 -1.48 -6.56
N LYS A 139 -10.01 -1.57 -7.63
CA LYS A 139 -11.30 -0.87 -7.78
C LYS A 139 -11.16 0.66 -7.67
N VAL A 140 -10.08 1.20 -8.22
CA VAL A 140 -9.81 2.65 -8.27
C VAL A 140 -9.79 3.15 -9.72
N PRO A 141 -10.07 4.44 -9.99
CA PRO A 141 -10.14 4.97 -11.35
C PRO A 141 -8.82 4.82 -12.13
N LEU A 142 -8.92 4.56 -13.43
CA LEU A 142 -7.78 4.68 -14.34
C LEU A 142 -7.39 6.16 -14.50
N ALA A 143 -6.10 6.47 -14.42
CA ALA A 143 -5.56 7.82 -14.50
C ALA A 143 -6.09 8.60 -15.70
N GLY A 144 -6.53 9.84 -15.46
CA GLY A 144 -7.14 10.70 -16.47
C GLY A 144 -8.61 10.41 -16.77
N THR A 145 -9.24 9.47 -16.05
CA THR A 145 -10.64 9.07 -16.25
C THR A 145 -11.37 8.89 -14.93
N SER A 146 -12.70 8.74 -14.98
CA SER A 146 -13.52 8.22 -13.89
C SER A 146 -13.90 6.75 -14.06
N TRP A 147 -13.26 6.05 -15.01
CA TRP A 147 -13.59 4.68 -15.38
C TRP A 147 -12.84 3.68 -14.50
N ILE A 148 -13.59 2.71 -13.98
CA ILE A 148 -13.10 1.59 -13.18
C ILE A 148 -13.59 0.32 -13.89
N PRO A 149 -12.70 -0.48 -14.50
CA PRO A 149 -13.11 -1.65 -15.26
C PRO A 149 -13.94 -2.63 -14.42
N GLY A 150 -15.10 -3.05 -14.94
CA GLY A 150 -16.05 -3.95 -14.26
C GLY A 150 -16.97 -3.22 -13.28
N VAL A 151 -16.46 -2.23 -12.55
CA VAL A 151 -17.25 -1.48 -11.54
C VAL A 151 -18.08 -0.38 -12.19
N SER A 152 -17.56 0.34 -13.18
CA SER A 152 -18.29 1.41 -13.86
C SER A 152 -19.49 0.87 -14.65
N GLU A 153 -19.34 -0.27 -15.30
CA GLU A 153 -20.39 -0.96 -16.04
C GLU A 153 -21.47 -1.47 -15.09
N GLU A 154 -21.09 -2.17 -14.01
CA GLU A 154 -22.02 -2.65 -12.97
C GLU A 154 -22.81 -1.48 -12.36
N ARG A 155 -22.14 -0.37 -12.01
CA ARG A 155 -22.82 0.83 -11.49
C ARG A 155 -23.78 1.45 -12.49
N THR A 156 -23.47 1.41 -13.78
CA THR A 156 -24.33 1.95 -14.83
C THR A 156 -25.56 1.06 -15.03
N LEU A 157 -25.36 -0.26 -15.07
CA LEU A 157 -26.45 -1.23 -15.17
C LEU A 157 -27.42 -1.10 -13.99
N ALA A 158 -26.91 -1.07 -12.76
CA ALA A 158 -27.74 -0.92 -11.56
C ALA A 158 -28.56 0.38 -11.55
N LYS A 159 -28.02 1.48 -12.11
CA LYS A 159 -28.78 2.73 -12.27
C LYS A 159 -29.91 2.57 -13.28
N ILE A 160 -29.66 1.89 -14.40
CA ILE A 160 -30.67 1.64 -15.44
C ILE A 160 -31.79 0.75 -14.87
N GLU A 161 -31.45 -0.35 -14.20
CA GLU A 161 -32.41 -1.24 -13.55
C GLU A 161 -33.31 -0.48 -12.57
N ARG A 162 -32.72 0.33 -11.68
CA ARG A 162 -33.47 1.17 -10.74
C ARG A 162 -34.39 2.18 -11.43
N MET A 163 -33.96 2.76 -12.56
CA MET A 163 -34.82 3.68 -13.32
C MET A 163 -35.99 2.95 -13.97
N LEU A 164 -35.78 1.73 -14.48
CA LEU A 164 -36.83 0.90 -15.06
C LEU A 164 -37.84 0.44 -14.00
N GLU A 165 -37.39 0.02 -12.82
CA GLU A 165 -38.27 -0.34 -11.70
C GLU A 165 -39.19 0.82 -11.32
N LYS A 166 -38.62 2.03 -11.17
CA LYS A 166 -39.40 3.23 -10.85
C LYS A 166 -40.43 3.56 -11.93
N HIS A 167 -40.09 3.31 -13.20
CA HIS A 167 -41.00 3.52 -14.32
C HIS A 167 -42.10 2.45 -14.39
N LEU A 168 -41.82 1.22 -13.99
CA LEU A 168 -42.84 0.17 -13.87
C LEU A 168 -43.81 0.45 -12.70
N GLU A 169 -43.31 1.01 -11.60
CA GLU A 169 -44.13 1.40 -10.44
C GLU A 169 -44.99 2.64 -10.73
N TYR A 170 -44.43 3.61 -11.45
CA TYR A 170 -45.11 4.84 -11.88
C TYR A 170 -44.97 5.00 -13.41
N PRO A 171 -45.76 4.24 -14.20
CA PRO A 171 -45.78 4.42 -15.64
C PRO A 171 -46.13 5.87 -15.99
N VAL A 172 -45.73 6.35 -17.17
CA VAL A 172 -45.95 7.76 -17.59
C VAL A 172 -47.43 8.16 -17.49
N ASP A 173 -48.33 7.19 -17.64
CA ASP A 173 -49.78 7.37 -17.59
C ASP A 173 -50.37 7.15 -16.18
N TYR A 174 -49.52 7.02 -15.15
CA TYR A 174 -49.96 6.85 -13.77
C TYR A 174 -50.62 8.14 -13.26
N LEU A 175 -51.94 8.09 -13.12
CA LEU A 175 -52.71 9.08 -12.37
C LEU A 175 -52.88 8.55 -10.94
N PRO A 176 -52.41 9.26 -9.90
CA PRO A 176 -52.65 8.84 -8.53
C PRO A 176 -54.16 8.75 -8.29
N VAL A 177 -54.61 7.64 -7.71
CA VAL A 177 -56.03 7.47 -7.35
C VAL A 177 -56.38 8.60 -6.39
N PRO A 178 -57.38 9.45 -6.69
CA PRO A 178 -57.71 10.56 -5.80
C PRO A 178 -58.03 10.00 -4.42
N VAL A 179 -57.29 10.48 -3.41
CA VAL A 179 -57.60 10.18 -2.01
C VAL A 179 -59.01 10.70 -1.78
N ARG A 180 -59.98 9.80 -1.60
CA ARG A 180 -61.32 10.20 -1.17
C ARG A 180 -61.15 10.76 0.24
N GLU A 181 -61.10 12.08 0.36
CA GLU A 181 -61.32 12.75 1.65
C GLU A 181 -62.63 12.23 2.22
N GLY A 182 -62.57 11.78 3.48
CA GLY A 182 -63.62 11.03 4.14
C GLY A 182 -64.99 11.71 4.07
N VAL A 183 -65.98 10.87 3.79
CA VAL A 183 -67.32 10.95 4.41
C VAL A 183 -67.35 9.89 5.49
#